data_AF-A0A812FXN0-F1
#
_entry.id   AF-A0A812FXN0-F1
#
_cell.length_a   1.000
_cell.length_b   1.000
_cell.length_c   1.000
_cell.angle_alpha   90.00
_cell.angle_beta   90.00
_cell.angle_gamma   90.00
#
_symmetry.space_group_name_H-M   'P 1'
#
loop_
_entity.id
_entity.type
_entity.pdbx_description
1 polymer ?
#
loop_
_entity_poly.entity_id
_entity_poly.type
_entity_poly.pdbx_seq_one_letter_code
_entity_poly.pdbx_strand_id
1 'polypeptide(L)'
;MNRKMLSLLSVFSLLMSANTMSAEEGNLSYDENTDSWGYPFVTVANSTQFHVSGRVEFAVCLQSTYVANAGQQWTDDERGLCLVTKVTATVATADGNVTAKPYTSTGTSFSNFAVIYRDGNYEVTRIIN
;
A
#
# COMPACT_ATOMS: atom_id res chain seq x y z
N MET A 1 -27.51 56.66 -60.68
CA MET A 1 -27.50 58.04 -60.14
C MET A 1 -28.22 58.03 -58.79
N ASN A 2 -27.54 58.43 -57.71
CA ASN A 2 -28.03 58.84 -56.37
C ASN A 2 -28.75 57.79 -55.49
N ARG A 3 -28.23 57.32 -54.35
CA ARG A 3 -27.84 57.92 -53.03
C ARG A 3 -28.93 57.71 -51.96
N LYS A 4 -28.45 57.42 -50.73
CA LYS A 4 -29.05 57.48 -49.37
C LYS A 4 -29.49 56.12 -48.78
N MET A 5 -28.72 55.53 -47.87
CA MET A 5 -28.53 55.79 -46.42
C MET A 5 -29.69 55.34 -45.50
N LEU A 6 -29.31 54.41 -44.62
CA LEU A 6 -29.69 54.18 -43.22
C LEU A 6 -30.90 53.32 -42.81
N SER A 7 -30.51 52.28 -42.06
CA SER A 7 -31.00 51.91 -40.72
C SER A 7 -32.31 51.15 -40.61
N LEU A 8 -32.27 49.93 -40.08
CA LEU A 8 -32.71 49.66 -38.70
C LEU A 8 -32.54 48.16 -38.36
N LEU A 9 -32.16 47.97 -37.09
CA LEU A 9 -31.87 46.76 -36.32
C LEU A 9 -32.67 45.50 -36.67
N SER A 10 -32.03 44.32 -36.59
CA SER A 10 -32.59 43.17 -35.83
C SER A 10 -31.57 42.03 -35.65
N VAL A 11 -31.07 41.92 -34.42
CA VAL A 11 -30.67 40.72 -33.65
C VAL A 11 -29.87 39.62 -34.38
N PHE A 12 -28.54 39.74 -34.35
CA PHE A 12 -27.63 38.63 -34.57
C PHE A 12 -27.40 37.91 -33.24
N SER A 13 -28.08 36.79 -33.02
CA SER A 13 -27.86 35.94 -31.84
C SER A 13 -26.45 35.35 -31.91
N LEU A 14 -25.52 35.89 -31.11
CA LEU A 14 -24.25 35.21 -30.85
C LEU A 14 -24.52 34.00 -29.95
N LEU A 15 -24.59 32.82 -30.55
CA LEU A 15 -24.30 31.58 -29.85
C LEU A 15 -22.80 31.63 -29.48
N MET A 16 -22.51 32.07 -28.26
CA MET A 16 -21.21 31.81 -27.65
C MET A 16 -21.12 30.31 -27.42
N SER A 17 -20.43 29.61 -28.33
CA SER A 17 -19.87 28.31 -28.04
C SER A 17 -18.88 28.49 -26.90
N ALA A 18 -19.34 28.36 -25.67
CA ALA A 18 -18.45 28.16 -24.56
C ALA A 18 -17.67 26.89 -24.87
N ASN A 19 -16.38 27.03 -25.17
CA ASN A 19 -15.47 25.90 -25.09
C ASN A 19 -15.48 25.48 -23.63
N THR A 20 -16.32 24.50 -23.28
CA THR A 20 -16.22 23.81 -22.01
C THR A 20 -14.93 23.03 -22.07
N MET A 21 -13.86 23.59 -21.52
CA MET A 21 -12.72 22.79 -21.11
C MET A 21 -13.24 21.88 -20.01
N SER A 22 -13.67 20.67 -20.38
CA SER A 22 -13.88 19.60 -19.42
C SER A 22 -12.51 19.30 -18.85
N ALA A 23 -12.24 19.75 -17.63
CA ALA A 23 -11.17 19.15 -16.85
C ALA A 23 -11.57 17.69 -16.68
N GLU A 24 -10.79 16.78 -17.26
CA GLU A 24 -10.91 15.36 -16.98
C GLU A 24 -10.65 15.22 -15.48
N GLU A 25 -11.68 14.85 -14.71
CA GLU A 25 -11.49 14.47 -13.31
C GLU A 25 -10.62 13.21 -13.32
N GLY A 26 -9.31 13.43 -13.26
CA GLY A 26 -8.34 12.37 -13.03
C GLY A 26 -8.74 11.69 -11.73
N ASN A 27 -8.98 10.38 -11.80
CA ASN A 27 -9.27 9.57 -10.63
C ASN A 27 -8.03 9.60 -9.72
N LEU A 28 -8.01 10.52 -8.74
CA LEU A 28 -7.01 10.54 -7.68
C LEU A 28 -7.28 9.33 -6.78
N SER A 29 -6.64 8.21 -7.13
CA SER A 29 -6.55 7.05 -6.26
C SER A 29 -5.67 7.42 -5.08
N TYR A 30 -6.27 7.77 -3.95
CA TYR A 30 -5.56 7.95 -2.69
C TYR A 30 -5.06 6.58 -2.22
N ASP A 31 -3.74 6.41 -2.21
CA ASP A 31 -3.09 5.24 -1.61
C ASP A 31 -2.53 5.65 -0.25
N GLU A 32 -3.24 5.25 0.80
CA GLU A 32 -2.86 5.49 2.19
C GLU A 32 -1.45 4.98 2.54
N ASN A 33 -0.92 4.03 1.77
CA ASN A 33 0.44 3.52 1.93
C ASN A 33 1.54 4.47 1.44
N THR A 34 1.24 5.37 0.50
CA THR A 34 2.26 6.18 -0.19
C THR A 34 2.10 7.69 0.02
N ASP A 35 0.96 8.16 0.54
CA ASP A 35 0.67 9.59 0.73
C ASP A 35 0.76 10.05 2.21
N SER A 36 1.39 9.24 3.06
CA SER A 36 1.61 9.50 4.49
C SER A 36 3.04 9.95 4.79
N TRP A 37 3.23 10.78 5.83
CA TRP A 37 4.56 11.19 6.33
C TRP A 37 5.32 10.03 7.02
N GLY A 38 4.73 8.83 7.07
CA GLY A 38 5.27 7.62 7.69
C GLY A 38 6.03 6.70 6.74
N TYR A 39 6.57 5.61 7.30
CA TYR A 39 7.05 4.48 6.49
C TYR A 39 5.86 3.72 5.89
N PRO A 40 6.02 3.07 4.73
CA PRO A 40 4.97 2.23 4.17
C PRO A 40 4.56 1.13 5.13
N PHE A 41 3.30 0.70 5.10
CA PHE A 41 2.79 -0.33 5.99
C PHE A 41 3.62 -1.61 5.92
N VAL A 42 3.80 -2.24 7.08
CA VAL A 42 4.49 -3.53 7.13
C VAL A 42 3.57 -4.58 6.56
N THR A 43 4.09 -5.40 5.66
CA THR A 43 3.40 -6.57 5.16
C THR A 43 4.19 -7.83 5.47
N VAL A 44 3.46 -8.90 5.80
CA VAL A 44 4.03 -10.22 5.99
C VAL A 44 3.26 -11.22 5.13
N ALA A 45 3.88 -11.62 4.01
CA ALA A 45 3.34 -12.63 3.12
C ALA A 45 3.63 -14.04 3.66
N ASN A 46 2.65 -14.93 3.62
CA ASN A 46 2.84 -16.33 3.93
C ASN A 46 3.02 -17.14 2.63
N SER A 47 4.27 -17.49 2.33
CA SER A 47 4.61 -18.31 1.16
C SER A 47 4.63 -19.82 1.48
N THR A 48 4.15 -20.21 2.65
CA THR A 48 4.04 -21.61 3.08
C THR A 48 2.62 -22.15 2.80
N GLN A 49 2.47 -23.46 2.84
CA GLN A 49 1.17 -24.14 2.76
C GLN A 49 0.40 -24.19 4.09
N PHE A 50 0.94 -23.60 5.16
CA PHE A 50 0.42 -23.72 6.53
C PHE A 50 -0.12 -22.38 7.03
N HIS A 51 -0.84 -22.39 8.14
CA HIS A 51 -1.18 -21.16 8.85
C HIS A 51 0.05 -20.61 9.56
N VAL A 52 0.24 -19.30 9.50
CA VAL A 52 1.36 -18.62 10.15
C VAL A 52 0.84 -17.53 11.08
N SER A 53 1.43 -17.44 12.27
CA SER A 53 1.22 -16.33 13.18
C SER A 53 2.55 -15.78 13.69
N GLY A 54 2.56 -14.54 14.14
CA GLY A 54 3.79 -13.95 14.63
C GLY A 54 3.62 -12.54 15.16
N ARG A 55 4.76 -11.86 15.32
CA ARG A 55 4.85 -10.48 15.78
C ARG A 55 5.79 -9.67 14.91
N VAL A 56 5.40 -8.42 14.68
CA VAL A 56 6.29 -7.35 14.19
C VAL A 56 6.65 -6.49 15.39
N GLU A 57 7.94 -6.48 15.73
CA GLU A 57 8.48 -5.64 16.79
C GLU A 57 9.09 -4.38 16.17
N PHE A 58 8.83 -3.26 16.82
CA PHE A 58 9.29 -1.95 16.38
C PHE A 58 10.21 -1.31 17.43
N ALA A 59 11.09 -0.42 16.98
CA ALA A 59 11.88 0.41 17.87
C ALA A 59 10.96 1.40 18.59
N VAL A 60 10.97 1.36 19.93
CA VAL A 60 10.27 2.30 20.85
C VAL A 60 8.74 2.43 20.67
N CYS A 61 8.13 1.65 19.79
CA CYS A 61 6.69 1.64 19.54
C CYS A 61 6.02 0.36 20.06
N LEU A 62 4.68 0.38 20.09
CA LEU A 62 3.89 -0.83 20.28
C LEU A 62 4.14 -1.78 19.12
N GLN A 63 3.99 -3.06 19.42
CA GLN A 63 4.25 -4.17 18.51
C GLN A 63 2.95 -4.78 18.00
N SER A 64 2.94 -5.20 16.74
CA SER A 64 1.76 -5.80 16.11
C SER A 64 1.85 -7.32 16.15
N THR A 65 0.71 -7.99 16.37
CA THR A 65 0.57 -9.43 16.17
C THR A 65 -0.16 -9.69 14.87
N TYR A 66 0.23 -10.73 14.15
CA TYR A 66 -0.40 -11.06 12.88
C TYR A 66 -0.73 -12.54 12.75
N VAL A 67 -1.69 -12.81 11.87
CA VAL A 67 -2.01 -14.13 11.35
C VAL A 67 -2.13 -14.01 9.83
N ALA A 68 -1.50 -14.94 9.11
CA ALA A 68 -1.59 -15.04 7.66
C ALA A 68 -1.87 -16.50 7.27
N ASN A 69 -2.98 -16.72 6.57
CA ASN A 69 -3.30 -18.03 5.99
C ASN A 69 -2.36 -18.36 4.83
N ALA A 70 -2.33 -19.63 4.42
CA ALA A 70 -1.49 -20.07 3.30
C ALA A 70 -1.75 -19.23 2.04
N GLY A 71 -0.69 -18.69 1.44
CA GLY A 71 -0.76 -17.83 0.25
C GLY A 71 -1.41 -16.46 0.48
N GLN A 72 -1.68 -16.07 1.72
CA GLN A 72 -2.23 -14.75 2.06
C GLN A 72 -1.14 -13.86 2.67
N GLN A 73 -1.45 -12.58 2.75
CA GLN A 73 -0.62 -11.55 3.36
C GLN A 73 -1.39 -10.86 4.47
N TRP A 74 -0.68 -10.54 5.54
CA TRP A 74 -1.14 -9.59 6.53
C TRP A 74 -0.49 -8.22 6.28
N THR A 75 -1.22 -7.15 6.54
CA THR A 75 -0.77 -5.77 6.45
C THR A 75 -1.05 -5.07 7.78
N ASP A 76 -0.05 -4.35 8.28
CA ASP A 76 -0.13 -3.48 9.45
C ASP A 76 -0.78 -2.15 9.06
N ASP A 77 -1.73 -1.65 9.84
CA ASP A 77 -2.41 -0.37 9.60
C ASP A 77 -1.88 0.78 10.48
N GLU A 78 -0.89 0.52 11.37
CA GLU A 78 -0.48 1.45 12.43
C GLU A 78 1.02 1.80 12.46
N ARG A 79 1.83 1.33 11.49
CA ARG A 79 3.30 1.50 11.51
C ARG A 79 3.77 2.93 11.76
N GLY A 80 3.19 3.92 11.07
CA GLY A 80 3.64 5.31 11.13
C GLY A 80 5.15 5.47 10.94
N LEU A 81 5.83 6.10 11.91
CA LEU A 81 7.28 6.35 11.90
C LEU A 81 8.11 5.23 12.56
N CYS A 82 7.49 4.10 12.88
CA CYS A 82 8.12 3.03 13.65
C CYS A 82 9.02 2.15 12.77
N LEU A 83 10.28 2.03 13.15
CA LEU A 83 11.27 1.19 12.48
C LEU A 83 11.12 -0.26 12.94
N VAL A 84 11.11 -1.21 11.99
CA VAL A 84 11.01 -2.64 12.30
C VAL A 84 12.33 -3.12 12.87
N THR A 85 12.32 -3.76 14.04
CA THR A 85 13.52 -4.36 14.66
C THR A 85 13.50 -5.87 14.55
N LYS A 86 12.32 -6.50 14.54
CA LYS A 86 12.21 -7.95 14.43
C LYS A 86 10.88 -8.37 13.81
N VAL A 87 10.90 -9.42 13.00
CA VAL A 87 9.68 -10.10 12.55
C VAL A 87 9.81 -11.57 12.89
N THR A 88 8.90 -12.06 13.72
CA THR A 88 8.83 -13.46 14.15
C THR A 88 7.74 -14.19 13.39
N ALA A 89 7.85 -15.51 13.29
CA ALA A 89 6.81 -16.36 12.73
C ALA A 89 6.81 -17.74 13.41
N THR A 90 5.61 -18.28 13.60
CA THR A 90 5.33 -19.64 14.01
C THR A 90 4.45 -20.27 12.95
N VAL A 91 4.88 -21.41 12.42
CA VAL A 91 4.20 -22.15 11.35
C VAL A 91 3.45 -23.32 11.96
N ALA A 92 2.13 -23.35 11.81
CA ALA A 92 1.27 -24.42 12.33
C ALA A 92 1.24 -25.60 11.35
N THR A 93 2.18 -26.53 11.49
CA THR A 93 2.27 -27.73 10.64
C THR A 93 1.44 -28.88 11.20
N ALA A 94 1.26 -29.95 10.41
CA ALA A 94 0.56 -31.16 10.86
C ALA A 94 1.26 -31.84 12.05
N ASP A 95 2.59 -31.72 12.14
CA ASP A 95 3.41 -32.30 13.21
C ASP A 95 3.54 -31.37 14.43
N GLY A 96 2.89 -30.19 14.39
CA GLY A 96 2.90 -29.20 15.44
C GLY A 96 3.45 -27.84 14.99
N ASN A 97 3.58 -26.94 15.97
CA ASN A 97 4.06 -25.58 15.72
C ASN A 97 5.59 -25.55 15.58
N VAL A 98 6.07 -24.97 14.48
CA VAL A 98 7.50 -24.76 14.22
C VAL A 98 7.81 -23.27 14.26
N THR A 99 8.75 -22.87 15.13
CA THR A 99 9.24 -21.49 15.16
C THR A 99 10.18 -21.25 13.98
N ALA A 100 9.83 -20.30 13.12
CA ALA A 100 10.69 -19.88 12.02
C ALA A 100 11.86 -19.04 12.54
N LYS A 101 13.00 -19.08 11.84
CA LYS A 101 14.10 -18.15 12.06
C LYS A 101 13.62 -16.71 11.80
N PRO A 102 13.74 -15.79 12.75
CA PRO A 102 13.19 -14.44 12.61
C PRO A 102 14.09 -13.55 11.74
N TYR A 103 13.49 -12.54 11.11
CA TYR A 103 14.22 -11.38 10.62
C TYR A 103 14.57 -10.50 11.84
N THR A 104 15.81 -10.00 11.91
CA THR A 104 16.26 -9.10 12.98
C THR A 104 17.08 -7.95 12.40
N SER A 105 16.91 -6.76 12.95
CA SER A 105 17.71 -5.57 12.63
C SER A 105 17.77 -4.63 13.83
N THR A 106 18.65 -3.64 13.79
CA THR A 106 18.69 -2.55 14.77
C THR A 106 17.60 -1.49 14.56
N GLY A 107 16.74 -1.67 13.55
CA GLY A 107 15.73 -0.72 13.09
C GLY A 107 15.83 -0.51 11.58
N THR A 108 14.77 -0.83 10.83
CA THR A 108 14.73 -0.65 9.37
C THR A 108 13.46 0.00 8.86
N SER A 109 13.58 0.73 7.75
CA SER A 109 12.47 1.23 6.95
C SER A 109 11.86 0.16 6.02
N PHE A 110 12.46 -1.03 5.92
CA PHE A 110 11.88 -2.11 5.12
C PHE A 110 10.48 -2.46 5.61
N SER A 111 9.58 -2.71 4.66
CA SER A 111 8.16 -2.92 4.94
C SER A 111 7.68 -4.29 4.50
N ASN A 112 8.32 -4.92 3.52
CA ASN A 112 7.82 -6.16 2.92
C ASN A 112 8.63 -7.36 3.38
N PHE A 113 7.95 -8.30 4.04
CA PHE A 113 8.52 -9.54 4.54
C PHE A 113 7.73 -10.74 4.05
N ALA A 114 8.39 -11.89 4.00
CA ALA A 114 7.75 -13.17 3.70
C ALA A 114 8.22 -14.24 4.67
N VAL A 115 7.30 -15.12 5.05
CA VAL A 115 7.62 -16.39 5.70
C VAL A 115 7.76 -17.45 4.62
N ILE A 116 8.94 -18.04 4.53
CA ILE A 116 9.32 -19.00 3.49
C ILE A 116 9.84 -20.29 4.11
N TYR A 117 9.84 -21.37 3.33
CA TYR A 117 10.59 -22.59 3.63
C TYR A 117 11.82 -22.67 2.72
N ARG A 118 13.01 -22.75 3.30
CA ARG A 118 14.29 -22.81 2.59
C ARG A 118 15.28 -23.64 3.39
N ASP A 119 16.10 -24.43 2.69
CA ASP A 119 17.19 -25.22 3.29
C ASP A 119 16.74 -26.09 4.47
N GLY A 120 15.53 -26.67 4.35
CA GLY A 120 14.97 -27.56 5.37
C GLY A 120 14.33 -26.86 6.57
N ASN A 121 14.23 -25.53 6.59
CA ASN A 121 13.70 -24.77 7.72
C ASN A 121 12.79 -23.60 7.28
N TYR A 122 11.97 -23.10 8.20
CA TYR A 122 11.20 -21.88 8.01
C TYR A 122 12.01 -20.66 8.42
N GLU A 123 11.93 -19.59 7.63
CA GLU A 123 12.52 -18.30 7.99
C GLU A 123 11.65 -17.12 7.53
N VAL A 124 11.77 -16.01 8.24
CA VAL A 124 11.26 -14.71 7.80
C VAL A 124 12.35 -13.99 7.03
N THR A 125 12.05 -13.60 5.79
CA THR A 125 12.97 -12.88 4.92
C THR A 125 12.38 -11.58 4.43
N ARG A 126 13.24 -10.63 4.06
CA ARG A 126 12.83 -9.39 3.41
C ARG A 126 12.56 -9.67 1.93
N ILE A 127 11.46 -9.15 1.39
CA ILE A 127 11.20 -9.14 -0.04
C ILE A 127 12.00 -8.00 -0.69
N ILE A 128 12.79 -8.32 -1.72
CA ILE A 128 13.57 -7.35 -2.49
C ILE A 128 12.92 -7.26 -3.87
N ASN A 129 12.50 -6.05 -4.25
CA ASN A 129 12.04 -5.75 -5.61
C ASN A 129 13.17 -5.11 -6.41
#